data_AF-A0A2D7XIA0-F1
#
_entry.id   AF-A0A2D7XIA0-F1
#
_cell.length_a   1.000
_cell.length_b   1.000
_cell.length_c   1.000
_cell.angle_alpha   90.00
_cell.angle_beta   90.00
_cell.angle_gamma   90.00
#
_symmetry.space_group_name_H-M   'P 1'
#
loop_
_entity.id
_entity.type
_entity.pdbx_description
1 polymer ?
#
loop_
_entity_poly.entity_id
_entity_poly.type
_entity_poly.pdbx_seq_one_letter_code
_entity_poly.pdbx_strand_id
1 'polypeptide(L)'
;MKRLVHGTPITPKRLLPQLKGKSFCVSYMHPEQLAECIELVGENEILILDNGAFTAWKKGITLDAAWWDGFYAWANAAMDKCPNAVCVIPDVINGDEASNLQLIADAIKGGKIKYPERAMAIWHMNESFDQLEKLFRIFNFVGFGSCGEVDIAKNKPGSAYIAKIKQAWAFMDYWQKKYGIDKPWIHMMRGLGVLHKIGFDSADSCNIAMNHWRNKNNVVHHVAQFADRLEAKVNNQELNELPLFNVAA
;
A
#
# COMPACT_ATOMS: atom_id res chain seq x y z
N MET A 1 -11.70 11.35 -0.85
CA MET A 1 -10.38 11.87 -1.29
C MET A 1 -9.43 10.68 -1.34
N LYS A 2 -8.53 10.61 -2.33
CA LYS A 2 -7.58 9.49 -2.44
C LYS A 2 -6.64 9.47 -1.24
N ARG A 3 -6.28 8.29 -0.73
CA ARG A 3 -5.38 8.15 0.42
C ARG A 3 -3.95 7.91 -0.01
N LEU A 4 -3.08 8.79 0.44
CA LEU A 4 -1.64 8.71 0.22
C LEU A 4 -1.04 7.98 1.42
N VAL A 5 -0.63 6.74 1.24
CA VAL A 5 -0.17 5.89 2.34
C VAL A 5 1.35 5.99 2.45
N HIS A 6 1.84 6.50 3.59
CA HIS A 6 3.27 6.72 3.79
C HIS A 6 3.91 5.52 4.48
N GLY A 7 4.83 4.86 3.75
CA GLY A 7 5.61 3.76 4.29
C GLY A 7 6.59 4.23 5.38
N THR A 8 6.66 3.47 6.47
CA THR A 8 7.56 3.65 7.61
C THR A 8 8.74 2.66 7.54
N PRO A 9 9.85 2.86 8.28
CA PRO A 9 10.12 3.88 9.30
C PRO A 9 10.52 5.26 8.76
N ILE A 10 10.07 6.33 9.41
CA ILE A 10 10.61 7.69 9.24
C ILE A 10 11.77 7.90 10.21
N THR A 11 12.95 8.24 9.68
CA THR A 11 14.19 8.33 10.48
C THR A 11 14.82 9.72 10.38
N PRO A 12 15.11 10.40 11.51
CA PRO A 12 14.90 9.96 12.89
C PRO A 12 13.43 9.98 13.32
N LYS A 13 13.06 9.08 14.25
CA LYS A 13 11.69 8.88 14.78
C LYS A 13 10.98 10.17 15.19
N ARG A 14 11.71 11.14 15.75
CA ARG A 14 11.17 12.46 16.14
C ARG A 14 10.49 13.25 15.00
N LEU A 15 10.71 12.86 13.74
CA LEU A 15 10.10 13.50 12.58
C LEU A 15 8.75 12.88 12.20
N LEU A 16 8.44 11.67 12.66
CA LEU A 16 7.17 10.98 12.35
C LEU A 16 5.93 11.81 12.69
N PRO A 17 5.87 12.57 13.81
CA PRO A 17 4.72 13.44 14.12
C PRO A 17 4.41 14.51 13.06
N GLN A 18 5.35 14.82 12.15
CA GLN A 18 5.08 15.72 11.02
C GLN A 18 4.07 15.13 10.02
N LEU A 19 3.79 13.83 10.08
CA LEU A 19 2.79 13.14 9.27
C LEU A 19 1.47 12.88 10.04
N LYS A 20 1.24 13.58 11.16
CA LYS A 20 -0.02 13.44 11.93
C LYS A 20 -1.24 13.66 11.02
N GLY A 21 -2.23 12.78 11.15
CA GLY A 21 -3.47 12.82 10.39
C GLY A 21 -3.35 12.26 8.97
N LYS A 22 -2.24 11.61 8.59
CA LYS A 22 -2.06 10.95 7.29
C LYS A 22 -2.25 9.43 7.40
N SER A 23 -2.31 8.75 6.25
CA SER A 23 -2.31 7.30 6.16
C SER A 23 -0.89 6.72 6.27
N PHE A 24 -0.75 5.52 6.85
CA PHE A 24 0.55 4.87 7.07
C PHE A 24 0.57 3.43 6.56
N CYS A 25 1.75 2.98 6.15
CA CYS A 25 2.04 1.57 5.91
C CYS A 25 3.20 1.15 6.83
N VAL A 26 2.96 0.16 7.68
CA VAL A 26 3.93 -0.40 8.63
C VAL A 26 4.17 -1.85 8.25
N SER A 27 5.43 -2.21 8.02
CA SER A 27 5.81 -3.57 7.66
C SER A 27 6.19 -4.37 8.89
N TYR A 28 5.83 -5.64 8.95
CA TYR A 28 6.24 -6.54 10.03
C TYR A 28 7.76 -6.78 10.05
N MET A 29 8.45 -6.56 8.91
CA MET A 29 9.92 -6.51 8.86
C MET A 29 10.52 -5.29 9.59
N HIS A 30 9.73 -4.23 9.78
CA HIS A 30 10.12 -2.97 10.41
C HIS A 30 8.97 -2.43 11.30
N PRO A 31 8.60 -3.13 12.39
CA PRO A 31 7.41 -2.83 13.18
C PRO A 31 7.60 -1.70 14.21
N GLU A 32 8.80 -1.13 14.31
CA GLU A 32 9.24 -0.27 15.42
C GLU A 32 8.47 1.05 15.58
N GLN A 33 7.68 1.45 14.58
CA GLN A 33 6.88 2.68 14.59
C GLN A 33 5.37 2.42 14.59
N LEU A 34 4.93 1.16 14.77
CA LEU A 34 3.51 0.83 14.75
C LEU A 34 2.70 1.61 15.80
N ALA A 35 3.19 1.68 17.03
CA ALA A 35 2.48 2.34 18.12
C ALA A 35 2.24 3.82 17.82
N GLU A 36 3.28 4.52 17.35
CA GLU A 36 3.17 5.92 16.96
C GLU A 36 2.27 6.11 15.74
N CYS A 37 2.32 5.20 14.76
CA CYS A 37 1.43 5.25 13.61
C CYS A 37 -0.04 5.08 14.01
N ILE A 38 -0.36 4.23 14.98
CA ILE A 38 -1.72 4.08 15.52
C ILE A 38 -2.18 5.39 16.19
N GLU A 39 -1.30 6.08 16.91
CA GLU A 39 -1.64 7.37 17.55
C GLU A 39 -1.78 8.53 16.56
N LEU A 40 -1.03 8.47 15.45
CA LEU A 40 -0.92 9.57 14.49
C LEU A 40 -1.84 9.42 13.28
N VAL A 41 -2.34 8.23 12.97
CA VAL A 41 -3.23 8.02 11.80
C VAL A 41 -4.51 8.85 11.95
N GLY A 42 -4.94 9.47 10.87
CA GLY A 42 -6.20 10.21 10.85
C GLY A 42 -7.41 9.28 10.98
N GLU A 43 -8.50 9.74 11.60
CA GLU A 43 -9.73 8.95 11.78
C GLU A 43 -10.31 8.44 10.44
N ASN A 44 -10.20 9.26 9.39
CA ASN A 44 -10.67 8.94 8.03
C ASN A 44 -9.55 8.41 7.10
N GLU A 45 -8.38 8.10 7.63
CA GLU A 45 -7.22 7.58 6.91
C GLU A 45 -7.11 6.06 7.06
N ILE A 46 -6.10 5.43 6.44
CA ILE A 46 -5.87 3.98 6.51
C ILE A 46 -4.50 3.67 7.13
N LEU A 47 -4.45 2.64 7.97
CA LEU A 47 -3.22 2.02 8.46
C LEU A 47 -3.04 0.65 7.81
N ILE A 48 -2.09 0.53 6.87
CA ILE A 48 -1.78 -0.74 6.22
C ILE A 48 -0.75 -1.50 7.06
N LEU A 49 -1.08 -2.75 7.38
CA LEU A 49 -0.21 -3.71 8.07
C LEU A 49 0.37 -4.66 7.01
N ASP A 50 1.59 -4.34 6.57
CA ASP A 50 2.31 -5.07 5.53
C ASP A 50 3.06 -6.26 6.15
N ASN A 51 3.03 -7.40 5.47
CA ASN A 51 3.55 -8.67 5.98
C ASN A 51 5.07 -8.84 5.82
N GLY A 52 5.73 -7.95 5.08
CA GLY A 52 7.18 -7.92 4.88
C GLY A 52 7.72 -8.88 3.81
N ALA A 53 6.89 -9.68 3.15
CA ALA A 53 7.31 -10.71 2.19
C ALA A 53 8.19 -10.15 1.07
N PHE A 54 7.78 -9.02 0.48
CA PHE A 54 8.55 -8.36 -0.58
C PHE A 54 9.94 -7.91 -0.11
N THR A 55 10.06 -7.43 1.12
CA THR A 55 11.34 -7.02 1.70
C THR A 55 12.23 -8.23 2.00
N ALA A 56 11.67 -9.30 2.54
CA ALA A 56 12.37 -10.55 2.80
C ALA A 56 12.92 -11.16 1.50
N TRP A 57 12.10 -11.26 0.46
CA TRP A 57 12.49 -11.74 -0.86
C TRP A 57 13.64 -10.94 -1.48
N LYS A 58 13.57 -9.61 -1.46
CA LYS A 58 14.66 -8.76 -1.95
C LYS A 58 15.98 -8.96 -1.19
N LYS A 59 15.91 -9.40 0.07
CA LYS A 59 17.07 -9.69 0.91
C LYS A 59 17.49 -11.17 0.87
N GLY A 60 16.80 -12.03 0.11
CA GLY A 60 17.06 -13.47 0.09
C GLY A 60 16.73 -14.17 1.41
N ILE A 61 15.82 -13.62 2.21
CA ILE A 61 15.40 -14.17 3.49
C ILE A 61 14.17 -15.07 3.26
N THR A 62 14.26 -16.32 3.70
CA THR A 62 13.13 -17.25 3.73
C THR A 62 12.30 -17.00 4.98
N LEU A 63 10.97 -16.87 4.81
CA LEU A 63 10.01 -16.71 5.90
C LEU A 63 9.38 -18.06 6.23
N ASP A 64 9.40 -18.45 7.49
CA ASP A 64 8.88 -19.73 7.97
C ASP A 64 7.50 -19.60 8.62
N ALA A 65 6.95 -20.71 9.14
CA ALA A 65 5.66 -20.72 9.81
C ALA A 65 5.62 -19.79 11.03
N ALA A 66 6.72 -19.73 11.81
CA ALA A 66 6.80 -18.88 12.99
C ALA A 66 6.72 -17.38 12.64
N TRP A 67 7.30 -16.98 11.50
CA TRP A 67 7.13 -15.63 10.96
C TRP A 67 5.66 -15.31 10.71
N TRP A 68 4.94 -16.20 10.02
CA TRP A 68 3.54 -15.96 9.66
C TRP A 68 2.62 -15.91 10.89
N ASP A 69 2.80 -16.82 11.85
CA ASP A 69 2.04 -16.80 13.09
C ASP A 69 2.31 -15.52 13.89
N GLY A 70 3.58 -15.09 13.95
CA GLY A 70 3.98 -13.82 14.54
C GLY A 70 3.36 -12.61 13.83
N PHE A 71 3.34 -12.61 12.50
CA PHE A 71 2.71 -11.57 11.70
C PHE A 71 1.22 -11.44 11.99
N TYR A 72 0.47 -12.55 12.00
CA TYR A 72 -0.98 -12.49 12.27
C TYR A 72 -1.26 -12.05 13.71
N ALA A 73 -0.50 -12.53 14.69
CA ALA A 73 -0.64 -12.08 16.07
C ALA A 73 -0.38 -10.56 16.21
N TRP A 74 0.67 -10.07 15.56
CA TRP A 74 1.00 -8.64 15.51
C TRP A 74 -0.09 -7.81 14.82
N ALA A 75 -0.58 -8.26 13.66
CA ALA A 75 -1.60 -7.55 12.91
C ALA A 75 -2.94 -7.50 13.66
N ASN A 76 -3.35 -8.61 14.27
CA ASN A 76 -4.57 -8.67 15.08
C ASN A 76 -4.50 -7.72 16.28
N ALA A 77 -3.37 -7.69 16.98
CA ALA A 77 -3.16 -6.76 18.10
C ALA A 77 -3.18 -5.28 17.66
N ALA A 78 -2.75 -4.97 16.44
CA ALA A 78 -2.86 -3.64 15.85
C ALA A 78 -4.32 -3.30 15.51
N MET A 79 -5.04 -4.23 14.87
CA MET A 79 -6.45 -4.07 14.49
C MET A 79 -7.41 -3.94 15.67
N ASP A 80 -7.05 -4.50 16.84
CA ASP A 80 -7.76 -4.31 18.11
C ASP A 80 -7.68 -2.86 18.61
N LYS A 81 -6.59 -2.14 18.29
CA LYS A 81 -6.32 -0.78 18.75
C LYS A 81 -6.68 0.28 17.71
N CYS A 82 -6.74 -0.09 16.43
CA CYS A 82 -6.90 0.81 15.31
C CYS A 82 -8.01 0.28 14.38
N PRO A 83 -9.24 0.82 14.48
CA PRO A 83 -10.40 0.36 13.69
C PRO A 83 -10.18 0.46 12.17
N ASN A 84 -9.42 1.44 11.71
CA ASN A 84 -9.08 1.67 10.30
C ASN A 84 -7.77 0.99 9.86
N ALA A 85 -7.24 0.05 10.65
CA ALA A 85 -6.13 -0.79 10.23
C ALA A 85 -6.60 -1.91 9.28
N VAL A 86 -5.81 -2.17 8.23
CA VAL A 86 -6.07 -3.16 7.19
C VAL A 86 -4.87 -4.09 7.06
N CYS A 87 -5.12 -5.40 7.15
CA CYS A 87 -4.09 -6.43 7.14
C CYS A 87 -3.85 -6.97 5.73
N VAL A 88 -2.62 -6.89 5.22
CA VAL A 88 -2.26 -7.44 3.92
C VAL A 88 -2.04 -8.95 4.03
N ILE A 89 -2.88 -9.74 3.35
CA ILE A 89 -2.76 -11.20 3.31
C ILE A 89 -1.45 -11.58 2.59
N PRO A 90 -0.66 -12.51 3.15
CA PRO A 90 0.50 -13.09 2.47
C PRO A 90 0.15 -13.74 1.14
N ASP A 91 1.03 -13.57 0.16
CA ASP A 91 1.01 -14.26 -1.13
C ASP A 91 2.22 -15.20 -1.26
N VAL A 92 2.12 -16.16 -2.19
CA VAL A 92 3.28 -16.96 -2.59
C VAL A 92 4.04 -16.19 -3.67
N ILE A 93 5.25 -15.74 -3.35
CA ILE A 93 6.11 -15.07 -4.32
C ILE A 93 6.47 -16.06 -5.44
N ASN A 94 6.17 -15.68 -6.69
CA ASN A 94 6.25 -16.56 -7.87
C ASN A 94 5.36 -17.81 -7.81
N GLY A 95 4.36 -17.84 -6.93
CA GLY A 95 3.36 -18.91 -6.88
C GLY A 95 2.28 -18.76 -7.95
N ASP A 96 1.38 -19.74 -7.99
CA ASP A 96 0.20 -19.71 -8.86
C ASP A 96 -1.05 -19.20 -8.11
N GLU A 97 -2.11 -18.91 -8.88
CA GLU A 97 -3.38 -18.41 -8.34
C GLU A 97 -4.01 -19.37 -7.32
N ALA A 98 -3.84 -20.69 -7.52
CA ALA A 98 -4.37 -21.71 -6.62
C ALA A 98 -3.69 -21.66 -5.25
N SER A 99 -2.38 -21.51 -5.22
CA SER A 99 -1.58 -21.36 -4.01
C SER A 99 -1.94 -20.08 -3.26
N ASN A 100 -2.13 -18.97 -3.98
CA ASN A 100 -2.58 -17.70 -3.39
C ASN A 100 -4.00 -17.82 -2.80
N LEU A 101 -4.91 -18.50 -3.49
CA LEU A 101 -6.26 -18.77 -2.97
C LEU A 101 -6.23 -19.66 -1.72
N GLN A 102 -5.31 -20.62 -1.63
CA GLN A 102 -5.16 -21.45 -0.43
C GLN A 102 -4.68 -20.62 0.76
N LEU A 103 -3.69 -19.73 0.58
CA LEU A 103 -3.24 -18.83 1.64
C LEU A 103 -4.36 -17.88 2.11
N ILE A 104 -5.15 -17.37 1.16
CA ILE A 104 -6.35 -16.58 1.48
C ILE A 104 -7.34 -17.42 2.30
N ALA A 105 -7.60 -18.66 1.90
CA ALA A 105 -8.51 -19.55 2.62
C ALA A 105 -7.98 -19.84 4.04
N ASP A 106 -6.69 -20.08 4.20
CA ASP A 106 -6.07 -20.32 5.51
C ASP A 106 -6.11 -19.07 6.38
N ALA A 107 -5.90 -17.89 5.82
CA ALA A 107 -5.97 -16.63 6.55
C ALA A 107 -7.38 -16.33 7.07
N ILE A 108 -8.40 -16.54 6.23
CA ILE A 108 -9.79 -16.18 6.50
C ILE A 108 -10.56 -17.33 7.16
N LYS A 109 -10.67 -18.49 6.51
CA LYS A 109 -11.41 -19.64 7.02
C LYS A 109 -10.67 -20.34 8.16
N GLY A 110 -9.34 -20.34 8.13
CA GLY A 110 -8.51 -20.85 9.21
C GLY A 110 -8.47 -19.94 10.44
N GLY A 111 -9.11 -18.77 10.39
CA GLY A 111 -9.27 -17.89 11.55
C GLY A 111 -7.98 -17.18 11.99
N LYS A 112 -6.98 -17.06 11.12
CA LYS A 112 -5.72 -16.35 11.46
C LYS A 112 -5.91 -14.84 11.53
N ILE A 113 -6.78 -14.28 10.68
CA ILE A 113 -7.17 -12.86 10.72
C ILE A 113 -8.47 -12.73 11.51
N LYS A 114 -8.42 -11.97 12.62
CA LYS A 114 -9.57 -11.74 13.51
C LYS A 114 -10.68 -10.92 12.86
N TYR A 115 -10.33 -10.07 11.90
CA TYR A 115 -11.20 -9.10 11.24
C TYR A 115 -11.14 -9.28 9.71
N PRO A 116 -11.76 -10.33 9.15
CA PRO A 116 -11.67 -10.66 7.73
C PRO A 116 -12.19 -9.54 6.82
N GLU A 117 -13.13 -8.72 7.30
CA GLU A 117 -13.65 -7.55 6.59
C GLU A 117 -12.63 -6.41 6.43
N ARG A 118 -11.51 -6.48 7.18
CA ARG A 118 -10.36 -5.57 7.14
C ARG A 118 -9.10 -6.26 6.60
N ALA A 119 -9.27 -7.35 5.87
CA ALA A 119 -8.19 -8.01 5.16
C ALA A 119 -8.08 -7.48 3.72
N MET A 120 -6.84 -7.31 3.24
CA MET A 120 -6.53 -6.95 1.86
C MET A 120 -5.86 -8.11 1.16
N ALA A 121 -6.49 -8.63 0.11
CA ALA A 121 -5.88 -9.60 -0.79
C ALA A 121 -5.15 -8.88 -1.93
N ILE A 122 -4.00 -9.41 -2.35
CA ILE A 122 -3.23 -8.85 -3.46
C ILE A 122 -3.58 -9.59 -4.76
N TRP A 123 -4.05 -8.84 -5.74
CA TRP A 123 -4.09 -9.27 -7.13
C TRP A 123 -2.81 -8.82 -7.83
N HIS A 124 -2.08 -9.76 -8.39
CA HIS A 124 -0.91 -9.45 -9.21
C HIS A 124 -1.34 -9.20 -10.64
N MET A 125 -0.81 -8.15 -11.26
CA MET A 125 -1.28 -7.73 -12.58
C MET A 125 -0.96 -8.73 -13.72
N ASN A 126 -0.18 -9.77 -13.47
CA ASN A 126 0.04 -10.89 -14.38
C ASN A 126 -0.95 -12.05 -14.19
N GLU A 127 -1.73 -12.06 -13.10
CA GLU A 127 -2.81 -13.02 -12.87
C GLU A 127 -4.00 -12.74 -13.80
N SER A 128 -4.89 -13.74 -13.90
CA SER A 128 -6.11 -13.69 -14.68
C SER A 128 -7.13 -12.70 -14.12
N PHE A 129 -8.05 -12.25 -14.96
CA PHE A 129 -9.19 -11.46 -14.52
C PHE A 129 -10.22 -12.28 -13.74
N ASP A 130 -10.26 -13.61 -13.93
CA ASP A 130 -11.07 -14.52 -13.13
C ASP A 130 -10.61 -14.52 -11.67
N GLN A 131 -9.30 -14.43 -11.43
CA GLN A 131 -8.76 -14.24 -10.09
C GLN A 131 -9.17 -12.88 -9.51
N LEU A 132 -9.07 -11.80 -10.29
CA LEU A 132 -9.53 -10.48 -9.86
C LEU A 132 -11.01 -10.50 -9.47
N GLU A 133 -11.86 -11.17 -10.27
CA GLU A 133 -13.30 -11.33 -9.96
C GLU A 133 -13.51 -12.00 -8.61
N LYS A 134 -12.83 -13.12 -8.33
CA LYS A 134 -12.96 -13.82 -7.05
C LYS A 134 -12.63 -12.90 -5.88
N LEU A 135 -11.51 -12.17 -5.96
CA LEU A 135 -11.10 -11.25 -4.90
C LEU A 135 -12.10 -10.11 -4.71
N PHE A 136 -12.58 -9.54 -5.81
CA PHE A 136 -13.54 -8.45 -5.83
C PHE A 136 -14.88 -8.80 -5.16
N ARG A 137 -15.27 -10.09 -5.19
CA ARG A 137 -16.51 -10.59 -4.59
C ARG A 137 -16.39 -10.93 -3.11
N ILE A 138 -15.17 -11.08 -2.60
CA ILE A 138 -14.90 -11.61 -1.26
C ILE A 138 -14.40 -10.52 -0.32
N PHE A 139 -13.56 -9.60 -0.82
CA PHE A 139 -12.83 -8.65 0.01
C PHE A 139 -13.39 -7.24 -0.10
N ASN A 140 -13.34 -6.50 1.00
CA ASN A 140 -13.59 -5.06 1.01
C ASN A 140 -12.36 -4.25 0.56
N PHE A 141 -11.17 -4.86 0.58
CA PHE A 141 -9.91 -4.25 0.18
C PHE A 141 -9.18 -5.17 -0.79
N VAL A 142 -8.81 -4.65 -1.96
CA VAL A 142 -8.00 -5.36 -2.95
C VAL A 142 -6.78 -4.53 -3.28
N GLY A 143 -5.60 -5.10 -3.02
CA GLY A 143 -4.32 -4.52 -3.39
C GLY A 143 -3.92 -4.96 -4.80
N PHE A 144 -3.34 -4.06 -5.57
CA PHE A 144 -2.81 -4.33 -6.90
C PHE A 144 -1.29 -4.34 -6.82
N GLY A 145 -0.70 -5.52 -7.04
CA GLY A 145 0.74 -5.71 -7.14
C GLY A 145 1.20 -5.61 -8.60
N SER A 146 2.00 -4.59 -8.93
CA SER A 146 2.68 -4.56 -10.24
C SER A 146 3.87 -5.50 -10.24
N CYS A 147 4.01 -6.36 -11.25
CA CYS A 147 5.08 -7.34 -11.36
C CYS A 147 5.43 -7.62 -12.83
N GLY A 148 6.56 -8.30 -13.07
CA GLY A 148 6.97 -8.73 -14.41
C GLY A 148 7.09 -7.59 -15.43
N GLU A 149 6.43 -7.75 -16.58
CA GLU A 149 6.42 -6.77 -17.68
C GLU A 149 5.59 -5.52 -17.38
N VAL A 150 4.68 -5.59 -16.41
CA VAL A 150 3.83 -4.48 -15.97
C VAL A 150 4.31 -3.86 -14.66
N ASP A 151 5.56 -4.14 -14.25
CA ASP A 151 6.18 -3.56 -13.07
C ASP A 151 6.33 -2.04 -13.21
N ILE A 152 5.77 -1.31 -12.24
CA ILE A 152 5.82 0.16 -12.18
C ILE A 152 7.25 0.71 -12.03
N ALA A 153 8.17 -0.07 -11.45
CA ALA A 153 9.55 0.33 -11.27
C ALA A 153 10.38 0.23 -12.56
N LYS A 154 10.03 -0.72 -13.44
CA LYS A 154 10.73 -0.96 -14.71
C LYS A 154 10.20 -0.10 -15.85
N ASN A 155 8.90 0.23 -15.79
CA ASN A 155 8.26 1.06 -16.79
C ASN A 155 8.24 2.52 -16.33
N LYS A 156 9.11 3.38 -16.88
CA LYS A 156 8.83 4.84 -16.96
C LYS A 156 7.37 4.97 -17.39
N PRO A 157 6.53 5.83 -16.76
CA PRO A 157 5.07 5.74 -16.81
C PRO A 157 4.58 5.56 -18.24
N GLY A 158 4.36 4.29 -18.61
CA GLY A 158 4.29 3.81 -19.97
C GLY A 158 3.04 2.99 -20.18
N SER A 159 2.70 2.76 -21.45
CA SER A 159 1.40 2.27 -21.88
C SER A 159 0.99 0.93 -21.29
N ALA A 160 1.90 -0.04 -21.11
CA ALA A 160 1.52 -1.42 -20.75
C ALA A 160 0.87 -1.53 -19.36
N TYR A 161 1.51 -1.00 -18.31
CA TYR A 161 0.96 -0.96 -16.95
C TYR A 161 -0.37 -0.18 -16.91
N ILE A 162 -0.40 1.03 -17.50
CA ILE A 162 -1.62 1.85 -17.54
C ILE A 162 -2.72 1.16 -18.34
N ALA A 163 -2.40 0.49 -19.44
CA ALA A 163 -3.34 -0.27 -20.26
C ALA A 163 -3.92 -1.46 -19.50
N LYS A 164 -3.09 -2.21 -18.76
CA LYS A 164 -3.56 -3.31 -17.92
C LYS A 164 -4.47 -2.81 -16.79
N ILE A 165 -4.15 -1.65 -16.19
CA ILE A 165 -5.05 -1.00 -15.23
C ILE A 165 -6.36 -0.56 -15.88
N LYS A 166 -6.32 0.01 -17.09
CA LYS A 166 -7.55 0.35 -17.84
C LYS A 166 -8.40 -0.88 -18.14
N GLN A 167 -7.77 -2.00 -18.50
CA GLN A 167 -8.47 -3.28 -18.69
C GLN A 167 -9.09 -3.77 -17.38
N ALA A 168 -8.36 -3.70 -16.27
CA ALA A 168 -8.90 -4.06 -14.94
C ALA A 168 -10.09 -3.17 -14.55
N TRP A 169 -10.00 -1.85 -14.77
CA TRP A 169 -11.12 -0.94 -14.54
C TRP A 169 -12.34 -1.28 -15.40
N ALA A 170 -12.15 -1.47 -16.71
CA ALA A 170 -13.24 -1.83 -17.60
C ALA A 170 -13.90 -3.16 -17.20
N PHE A 171 -13.10 -4.13 -16.75
CA PHE A 171 -13.60 -5.39 -16.19
C PHE A 171 -14.43 -5.15 -14.93
N MET A 172 -13.89 -4.43 -13.94
CA MET A 172 -14.59 -4.13 -12.68
C MET A 172 -15.88 -3.32 -12.91
N ASP A 173 -15.88 -2.36 -13.84
CA ASP A 173 -17.05 -1.57 -14.21
C ASP A 173 -18.14 -2.44 -14.85
N TYR A 174 -17.75 -3.35 -15.74
CA TYR A 174 -18.67 -4.32 -16.33
C TYR A 174 -19.33 -5.19 -15.26
N TRP A 175 -18.54 -5.72 -14.32
CA TRP A 175 -19.03 -6.59 -13.25
C TRP A 175 -19.97 -5.84 -12.29
N GLN A 176 -19.61 -4.63 -11.88
CA GLN A 176 -20.47 -3.78 -11.06
C GLN A 176 -21.81 -3.54 -11.76
N LYS A 177 -21.79 -3.15 -13.04
CA LYS A 177 -23.03 -2.86 -13.79
C LYS A 177 -23.89 -4.10 -14.01
N LYS A 178 -23.28 -5.25 -14.29
CA LYS A 178 -24.00 -6.49 -14.64
C LYS A 178 -24.60 -7.18 -13.42
N TYR A 179 -23.88 -7.18 -12.29
CA TYR A 179 -24.25 -7.96 -11.11
C TYR A 179 -24.60 -7.11 -9.88
N GLY A 180 -24.49 -5.78 -9.95
CA GLY A 180 -24.82 -4.88 -8.85
C GLY A 180 -23.88 -5.02 -7.64
N ILE A 181 -22.63 -5.41 -7.87
CA ILE A 181 -21.64 -5.64 -6.82
C ILE A 181 -20.88 -4.34 -6.55
N ASP A 182 -20.85 -3.91 -5.28
CA ASP A 182 -20.08 -2.74 -4.87
C ASP A 182 -18.59 -2.97 -5.07
N LYS A 183 -17.89 -1.91 -5.49
CA LYS A 183 -16.44 -1.98 -5.65
C LYS A 183 -15.77 -2.02 -4.27
N PRO A 184 -14.83 -2.93 -4.03
CA PRO A 184 -13.96 -2.83 -2.88
C PRO A 184 -13.03 -1.63 -3.03
N TRP A 185 -12.43 -1.26 -1.91
CA TRP A 185 -11.35 -0.29 -1.87
C TRP A 185 -10.14 -0.82 -2.64
N ILE A 186 -9.72 -0.10 -3.67
CA ILE A 186 -8.58 -0.48 -4.51
C ILE A 186 -7.32 0.27 -4.06
N HIS A 187 -6.31 -0.50 -3.68
CA HIS A 187 -5.00 0.01 -3.25
C HIS A 187 -3.92 -0.35 -4.26
N MET A 188 -3.09 0.61 -4.69
CA MET A 188 -1.92 0.29 -5.51
C MET A 188 -0.67 0.09 -4.65
N MET A 189 -0.16 -1.14 -4.63
CA MET A 189 1.09 -1.45 -3.94
C MET A 189 2.25 -0.70 -4.59
N ARG A 190 2.98 0.08 -3.79
CA ARG A 190 4.15 0.89 -4.17
C ARG A 190 3.85 1.90 -5.30
N GLY A 191 2.59 2.31 -5.44
CA GLY A 191 2.06 3.07 -6.58
C GLY A 191 1.89 4.58 -6.39
N LEU A 192 2.30 5.15 -5.25
CA LEU A 192 1.96 6.55 -4.92
C LEU A 192 2.34 7.56 -6.02
N GLY A 193 3.49 7.33 -6.69
CA GLY A 193 3.99 8.21 -7.75
C GLY A 193 3.08 8.32 -8.98
N VAL A 194 2.17 7.36 -9.20
CA VAL A 194 1.24 7.31 -10.33
C VAL A 194 -0.23 7.37 -9.92
N LEU A 195 -0.54 7.54 -8.62
CA LEU A 195 -1.91 7.54 -8.10
C LEU A 195 -2.84 8.55 -8.79
N HIS A 196 -2.30 9.70 -9.19
CA HIS A 196 -3.00 10.72 -10.00
C HIS A 196 -3.49 10.20 -11.36
N LYS A 197 -2.82 9.19 -11.94
CA LYS A 197 -3.10 8.65 -13.28
C LYS A 197 -4.03 7.44 -13.29
N ILE A 198 -4.05 6.66 -12.21
CA ILE A 198 -4.70 5.34 -12.18
C ILE A 198 -6.10 5.33 -11.57
N GLY A 199 -6.49 6.40 -10.85
CA GLY A 199 -7.85 6.53 -10.31
C GLY A 199 -8.17 5.67 -9.08
N PHE A 200 -7.20 4.95 -8.51
CA PHE A 200 -7.41 4.09 -7.34
C PHE A 200 -7.69 4.90 -6.06
N ASP A 201 -8.29 4.24 -5.06
CA ASP A 201 -8.66 4.85 -3.78
C ASP A 201 -7.43 5.22 -2.95
N SER A 202 -6.37 4.43 -3.07
CA SER A 202 -5.12 4.67 -2.34
C SER A 202 -3.90 4.06 -3.01
N ALA A 203 -2.72 4.48 -2.57
CA ALA A 203 -1.46 3.84 -2.92
C ALA A 203 -0.40 4.10 -1.86
N ASP A 204 0.54 3.18 -1.68
CA ASP A 204 1.65 3.36 -0.75
C ASP A 204 2.97 3.72 -1.43
N SER A 205 3.88 4.29 -0.64
CA SER A 205 5.29 4.43 -1.00
C SER A 205 6.15 4.73 0.23
N CYS A 206 7.39 4.23 0.23
CA CYS A 206 8.42 4.63 1.20
C CYS A 206 9.17 5.91 0.76
N ASN A 207 8.68 6.70 -0.21
CA ASN A 207 9.42 7.83 -0.78
C ASN A 207 9.82 8.88 0.28
N ILE A 208 8.89 9.23 1.18
CA ILE A 208 9.20 10.15 2.27
C ILE A 208 10.30 9.54 3.14
N ALA A 209 10.10 8.33 3.67
CA ALA A 209 11.08 7.61 4.49
C ALA A 209 12.50 7.60 3.88
N MET A 210 12.60 7.39 2.57
CA MET A 210 13.88 7.27 1.86
C MET A 210 14.53 8.61 1.49
N ASN A 211 13.73 9.67 1.24
CA ASN A 211 14.22 10.86 0.55
C ASN A 211 13.95 12.19 1.28
N HIS A 212 13.21 12.22 2.39
CA HIS A 212 12.88 13.47 3.09
C HIS A 212 14.12 14.27 3.52
N TRP A 213 15.20 13.57 3.88
CA TRP A 213 16.45 14.17 4.35
C TRP A 213 17.09 15.13 3.34
N ARG A 214 16.77 15.02 2.04
CA ARG A 214 17.32 15.88 0.98
C ARG A 214 16.98 17.36 1.17
N ASN A 215 15.86 17.67 1.82
CA ASN A 215 15.40 19.04 2.06
C ASN A 215 15.63 19.52 3.51
N LYS A 216 16.30 18.71 4.35
CA LYS A 216 16.39 18.97 5.79
C LYS A 216 17.07 20.28 6.17
N ASN A 217 17.97 20.78 5.32
CA ASN A 217 18.71 22.03 5.55
C ASN A 217 17.96 23.26 5.01
N ASN A 218 16.96 23.05 4.15
CA ASN A 218 16.24 24.14 3.49
C ASN A 218 14.88 24.40 4.15
N VAL A 219 14.31 23.40 4.83
CA VAL A 219 12.95 23.46 5.38
C VAL A 219 12.89 22.77 6.75
N VAL A 220 12.40 23.51 7.76
CA VAL A 220 12.27 23.04 9.15
C VAL A 220 11.36 21.81 9.23
N HIS A 221 10.17 21.88 8.64
CA HIS A 221 9.20 20.78 8.57
C HIS A 221 9.25 20.03 7.23
N HIS A 222 10.46 19.65 6.80
CA HIS A 222 10.68 19.03 5.49
C HIS A 222 9.93 17.72 5.26
N VAL A 223 9.52 16.99 6.32
CA VAL A 223 8.70 15.76 6.16
C VAL A 223 7.26 16.13 5.83
N ALA A 224 6.65 17.04 6.60
CA ALA A 224 5.30 17.55 6.33
C ALA A 224 5.22 18.18 4.93
N GLN A 225 6.16 19.07 4.61
CA GLN A 225 6.19 19.72 3.30
C GLN A 225 6.31 18.71 2.15
N PHE A 226 7.08 17.62 2.33
CA PHE A 226 7.17 16.60 1.29
C PHE A 226 5.83 15.86 1.13
N ALA A 227 5.13 15.56 2.23
CA ALA A 227 3.79 14.99 2.16
C ALA A 227 2.81 15.92 1.42
N ASP A 228 2.81 17.21 1.75
CA ASP A 228 1.93 18.21 1.11
C ASP A 228 2.19 18.30 -0.41
N ARG A 229 3.45 18.22 -0.84
CA ARG A 229 3.78 18.20 -2.28
C ARG A 229 3.29 16.94 -2.99
N LEU A 230 3.34 15.79 -2.33
CA LEU A 230 2.77 14.56 -2.89
C LEU A 230 1.26 14.66 -3.01
N GLU A 231 0.59 15.24 -2.00
CA GLU A 231 -0.85 15.45 -1.99
C GLU A 231 -1.31 16.41 -3.10
N ALA A 232 -0.65 17.57 -3.22
CA ALA A 232 -0.94 18.53 -4.29
C ALA A 232 -0.70 17.92 -5.68
N LYS A 233 0.35 17.09 -5.86
CA LYS A 233 0.55 16.33 -7.11
C LYS A 233 -0.60 15.37 -7.39
N VAL A 234 -1.10 14.66 -6.38
CA VAL A 234 -2.22 13.70 -6.54
C VAL A 234 -3.53 14.41 -6.86
N ASN A 235 -3.72 15.61 -6.31
CA ASN A 235 -4.90 16.45 -6.52
C ASN A 235 -4.81 17.35 -7.76
N ASN A 236 -3.75 17.22 -8.58
CA ASN A 236 -3.47 18.07 -9.74
C ASN A 236 -3.49 19.58 -9.40
N GLN A 237 -3.02 19.97 -8.22
CA GLN A 237 -2.86 21.36 -7.80
C GLN A 237 -1.50 21.89 -8.26
N GLU A 238 -1.43 23.18 -8.62
CA GLU A 238 -0.15 23.85 -8.91
C GLU A 238 0.74 23.81 -7.65
N LEU A 239 1.96 23.29 -7.83
CA LEU A 239 2.96 23.25 -6.78
C LEU A 239 3.81 24.51 -6.88
N ASN A 240 3.94 25.27 -5.78
CA ASN A 240 5.03 26.23 -5.69
C ASN A 240 6.36 25.48 -5.91
N GLU A 241 7.21 26.01 -6.79
CA GLU A 241 8.56 25.48 -6.94
C GLU A 241 9.25 25.51 -5.58
N LEU A 242 9.87 24.39 -5.18
CA LEU A 242 10.88 24.51 -4.13
C LEU A 242 11.95 25.44 -4.68
N PRO A 243 12.59 26.28 -3.86
CA PRO A 243 13.79 26.98 -4.29
C PRO A 243 14.76 25.93 -4.81
N LEU A 244 14.86 25.86 -6.14
CA LEU A 244 15.83 25.05 -6.83
C LEU A 244 17.18 25.53 -6.32
N PHE A 245 18.00 24.57 -5.95
CA PHE A 245 19.40 24.72 -5.60
C PHE A 245 20.03 25.92 -6.32
N ASN A 246 20.43 26.94 -5.55
CA ASN A 246 21.67 27.63 -5.92
C ASN A 246 22.73 26.52 -5.85
N VAL A 247 23.01 25.93 -7.01
CA VAL A 247 24.23 25.15 -7.18
C VAL A 247 25.33 26.17 -6.96
N ALA A 248 25.90 26.17 -5.76
CA ALA A 248 27.14 26.89 -5.53
C ALA A 248 28.15 26.32 -6.54
N ALA A 249 28.65 27.20 -7.40
CA ALA A 249 29.78 26.93 -8.27
C ALA A 249 31.02 26.57 -7.45
#